data_AF-A0A357D1K6-F1
#
_entry.id   AF-A0A357D1K6-F1
#
_cell.length_a   1.000
_cell.length_b   1.000
_cell.length_c   1.000
_cell.angle_alpha   90.00
_cell.angle_beta   90.00
_cell.angle_gamma   90.00
#
_symmetry.space_group_name_H-M   'P 1'
#
loop_
_entity.id
_entity.type
_entity.pdbx_description
1 polymer ?
#
loop_
_entity_poly.entity_id
_entity_poly.type
_entity_poly.pdbx_seq_one_letter_code
_entity_poly.pdbx_strand_id
1 'polypeptide(L)'
;MGRILNKRITIAIDGPAGSGKSTVAKLVADALGILYLDTGAMYRAITLKALRAGIVLTQEEALTNLATQTVLEFKQTADGGYHLFMDGEDVSDQIRADQVTKKVSIVAAVAGVRAVLVKQQQIIGHLGGVVMDGRDIGTVVLPQADLKIFLIASLEERAQRRWLELQAKGAAVTKHEIQEDLKQ
;
A
#
# COMPACT_ATOMS: atom_id res chain seq x y z
N MET A 1 -15.69 -20.90 -32.15
CA MET A 1 -14.89 -19.66 -32.04
C MET A 1 -14.34 -19.59 -30.63
N GLY A 2 -13.06 -19.88 -30.43
CA GLY A 2 -12.46 -19.96 -29.10
C GLY A 2 -12.51 -18.61 -28.39
N ARG A 3 -13.17 -18.56 -27.24
CA ARG A 3 -13.10 -17.42 -26.33
C ARG A 3 -11.66 -17.41 -25.83
N ILE A 4 -10.80 -16.56 -26.39
CA ILE A 4 -9.50 -16.26 -25.77
C ILE A 4 -9.86 -15.80 -24.36
N LEU A 5 -9.56 -16.64 -23.37
CA LEU A 5 -9.62 -16.25 -21.97
C LEU A 5 -8.63 -15.10 -21.86
N ASN A 6 -9.12 -13.85 -21.91
CA ASN A 6 -8.29 -12.66 -21.78
C ASN A 6 -7.53 -12.81 -20.47
N LYS A 7 -6.24 -13.15 -20.55
CA LYS A 7 -5.35 -13.22 -19.40
C LYS A 7 -5.42 -11.85 -18.73
N ARG A 8 -5.99 -11.79 -17.53
CA ARG A 8 -6.14 -10.52 -16.83
C ARG A 8 -4.74 -10.10 -16.35
N ILE A 9 -4.21 -9.04 -16.94
CA ILE A 9 -2.83 -8.58 -16.76
C ILE A 9 -2.52 -8.27 -15.29
N THR A 10 -1.29 -8.55 -14.87
CA THR A 10 -0.74 -8.17 -13.56
C THR A 10 0.38 -7.16 -13.75
N ILE A 11 0.26 -6.01 -13.08
CA ILE A 11 1.24 -4.91 -13.18
C ILE A 11 1.79 -4.61 -11.78
N ALA A 12 3.11 -4.69 -11.63
CA ALA A 12 3.81 -4.31 -10.42
C ALA A 12 4.43 -2.91 -10.58
N ILE A 13 4.17 -2.02 -9.63
CA ILE A 13 4.71 -0.67 -9.61
C ILE A 13 5.44 -0.40 -8.28
N ASP A 14 6.76 -0.41 -8.34
CA ASP A 14 7.63 -0.19 -7.19
C ASP A 14 8.23 1.21 -7.19
N GLY A 15 8.60 1.70 -6.02
CA GLY A 15 9.38 2.93 -5.89
C GLY A 15 9.47 3.47 -4.47
N PRO A 16 10.33 4.47 -4.24
CA PRO A 16 10.45 5.13 -2.95
C PRO A 16 9.20 5.94 -2.60
N ALA A 17 9.05 6.31 -1.32
CA ALA A 17 7.95 7.18 -0.92
C ALA A 17 8.08 8.55 -1.59
N GLY A 18 6.96 9.12 -2.05
CA GLY A 18 6.93 10.40 -2.77
C GLY A 18 7.27 10.32 -4.26
N SER A 19 7.53 9.13 -4.84
CA SER A 19 7.85 8.99 -6.28
C SER A 19 6.64 9.16 -7.23
N GLY A 20 5.43 9.27 -6.69
CA GLY A 20 4.20 9.33 -7.50
C GLY A 20 3.63 7.97 -7.91
N LYS A 21 4.22 6.86 -7.44
CA LYS A 21 3.76 5.47 -7.65
C LYS A 21 2.24 5.29 -7.52
N SER A 22 1.63 5.73 -6.43
CA SER A 22 0.20 5.51 -6.17
C SER A 22 -0.69 6.29 -7.14
N THR A 23 -0.27 7.50 -7.55
CA THR A 23 -0.98 8.28 -8.58
C THR A 23 -0.92 7.58 -9.92
N VAL A 24 0.27 7.15 -10.35
CA VAL A 24 0.46 6.44 -11.62
C VAL A 24 -0.28 5.10 -11.62
N ALA A 25 -0.18 4.33 -10.54
CA ALA A 25 -0.86 3.04 -10.40
C ALA A 25 -2.38 3.16 -10.49
N LYS A 26 -2.97 4.16 -9.81
CA LYS A 26 -4.40 4.43 -9.90
C LYS A 26 -4.80 4.79 -11.34
N LEU A 27 -4.10 5.72 -11.99
CA LEU A 27 -4.41 6.12 -13.37
C LEU A 27 -4.29 4.96 -14.36
N VAL A 28 -3.29 4.09 -14.20
CA VAL A 28 -3.12 2.90 -15.03
C VAL A 28 -4.26 1.90 -14.80
N ALA A 29 -4.64 1.67 -13.53
CA ALA A 29 -5.74 0.77 -13.19
C ALA A 29 -7.07 1.28 -13.78
N ASP A 30 -7.35 2.58 -13.63
CA ASP A 30 -8.55 3.24 -14.17
C ASP A 30 -8.57 3.15 -15.70
N ALA A 31 -7.46 3.44 -16.38
CA ALA A 31 -7.36 3.37 -17.84
C ALA A 31 -7.55 1.96 -18.40
N LEU A 32 -7.17 0.93 -17.63
CA LEU A 32 -7.31 -0.48 -18.02
C LEU A 32 -8.59 -1.14 -17.50
N GLY A 33 -9.35 -0.47 -16.62
CA GLY A 33 -10.52 -1.02 -15.97
C GLY A 33 -10.22 -2.23 -15.07
N ILE A 34 -9.08 -2.20 -14.37
CA ILE A 34 -8.61 -3.29 -13.50
C ILE A 34 -8.45 -2.84 -12.04
N LEU A 35 -8.25 -3.79 -11.12
CA LEU A 35 -8.11 -3.50 -9.69
C LEU A 35 -6.86 -2.65 -9.43
N TYR A 36 -7.01 -1.58 -8.63
CA TYR A 36 -5.88 -0.90 -8.00
C TYR A 36 -5.71 -1.42 -6.56
N LEU A 37 -4.51 -1.86 -6.21
CA LEU A 37 -4.18 -2.32 -4.86
C LEU A 37 -2.96 -1.57 -4.30
N ASP A 38 -3.22 -0.72 -3.30
CA ASP A 38 -2.19 -0.09 -2.46
C ASP A 38 -1.76 -1.08 -1.38
N THR A 39 -0.61 -1.74 -1.57
CA THR A 39 -0.10 -2.68 -0.57
C THR A 39 0.25 -2.00 0.75
N GLY A 40 0.64 -0.72 0.70
CA GLY A 40 0.91 0.09 1.88
C GLY A 40 -0.33 0.29 2.74
N ALA A 41 -1.53 0.34 2.13
CA ALA A 41 -2.79 0.43 2.86
C ALA A 41 -3.03 -0.79 3.76
N MET A 42 -2.62 -1.99 3.32
CA MET A 42 -2.75 -3.22 4.11
C MET A 42 -1.89 -3.17 5.38
N TYR A 43 -0.63 -2.76 5.26
CA TYR A 43 0.25 -2.60 6.42
C TYR A 43 -0.26 -1.52 7.38
N ARG A 44 -0.82 -0.42 6.85
CA ARG A 44 -1.45 0.62 7.67
C ARG A 44 -2.72 0.14 8.36
N ALA A 45 -3.50 -0.75 7.75
CA ALA A 45 -4.67 -1.37 8.40
C ALA A 45 -4.24 -2.22 9.60
N ILE A 46 -3.23 -3.09 9.45
CA ILE A 46 -2.69 -3.86 10.58
C ILE A 46 -2.15 -2.94 11.68
N THR A 47 -1.45 -1.86 11.30
CA THR A 47 -0.96 -0.85 12.24
C THR A 47 -2.10 -0.17 13.00
N LEU A 48 -3.16 0.25 12.29
CA LEU A 48 -4.34 0.85 12.90
C LEU A 48 -5.00 -0.11 13.89
N LYS A 49 -5.16 -1.39 13.51
CA LYS A 49 -5.75 -2.41 14.38
C LYS A 49 -4.91 -2.66 15.63
N ALA A 50 -3.59 -2.73 15.49
CA ALA A 50 -2.67 -2.90 16.61
C ALA A 50 -2.78 -1.72 17.59
N LEU A 51 -2.85 -0.49 17.06
CA LEU A 51 -3.05 0.72 17.87
C LEU A 51 -4.39 0.71 18.61
N ARG A 52 -5.48 0.34 17.93
CA ARG A 52 -6.81 0.22 18.55
C ARG A 52 -6.86 -0.86 19.64
N ALA A 53 -6.13 -1.95 19.44
CA ALA A 53 -6.04 -3.05 20.41
C ALA A 53 -5.04 -2.80 21.55
N GLY A 54 -4.32 -1.67 21.54
CA GLY A 54 -3.28 -1.38 22.55
C GLY A 54 -2.07 -2.32 22.49
N ILE A 55 -1.83 -2.98 21.35
CA ILE A 55 -0.70 -3.89 21.18
C ILE A 55 0.59 -3.07 21.08
N VAL A 56 1.59 -3.45 21.87
CA VAL A 56 2.92 -2.86 21.80
C VAL A 56 3.58 -3.29 20.49
N LEU A 57 4.00 -2.33 19.65
CA LEU A 57 4.48 -2.61 18.30
C LEU A 57 5.83 -3.35 18.22
N THR A 58 6.48 -3.58 19.37
CA THR A 58 7.67 -4.42 19.48
C THR A 58 7.34 -5.90 19.76
N GLN A 59 6.08 -6.24 20.02
CA GLN A 59 5.64 -7.62 20.23
C GLN A 59 5.32 -8.29 18.88
N GLU A 60 6.35 -8.76 18.20
CA GLU A 60 6.26 -9.32 16.84
C GLU A 60 5.27 -10.48 16.72
N GLU A 61 5.22 -11.38 17.71
CA GLU A 61 4.29 -12.51 17.72
C GLU A 61 2.84 -12.04 17.82
N ALA A 62 2.56 -11.07 18.70
CA ALA A 62 1.23 -10.50 18.84
C ALA A 62 0.77 -9.80 17.55
N LEU A 63 1.67 -9.06 16.89
CA LEU A 63 1.40 -8.43 15.60
C LEU A 63 1.15 -9.45 14.49
N THR A 64 1.91 -10.55 14.48
CA THR A 64 1.74 -11.63 13.49
C THR A 64 0.41 -12.34 13.67
N ASN A 65 0.03 -12.64 14.91
CA ASN A 65 -1.28 -13.23 15.22
C ASN A 65 -2.42 -12.28 14.84
N LEU A 66 -2.28 -10.98 15.13
CA LEU A 66 -3.25 -9.96 14.73
C LEU A 66 -3.41 -9.92 13.21
N ALA A 67 -2.31 -9.88 12.45
CA ALA A 67 -2.34 -9.87 10.99
C ALA A 67 -3.02 -11.14 10.43
N THR A 68 -2.75 -12.30 11.02
CA THR A 68 -3.32 -13.59 10.62
C THR A 68 -4.85 -13.63 10.80
N GLN A 69 -5.35 -13.02 11.87
CA GLN A 69 -6.78 -12.98 12.20
C GLN A 69 -7.54 -11.83 11.53
N THR A 70 -6.85 -10.93 10.83
CA THR A 70 -7.47 -9.75 10.23
C THR A 70 -7.95 -10.05 8.82
N VAL A 71 -9.22 -9.74 8.57
CA VAL A 71 -9.80 -9.83 7.23
C VAL A 71 -9.66 -8.46 6.56
N LEU A 72 -8.93 -8.43 5.45
CA LEU A 72 -8.75 -7.24 4.61
C LEU A 72 -9.44 -7.44 3.27
N GLU A 73 -10.33 -6.54 2.89
CA GLU A 73 -11.07 -6.59 1.63
C GLU A 73 -10.97 -5.26 0.89
N PHE A 74 -10.60 -5.30 -0.38
CA PHE A 74 -10.69 -4.14 -1.27
C PHE A 74 -12.03 -4.18 -2.00
N LYS A 75 -12.90 -3.20 -1.75
CA LYS A 75 -14.23 -3.12 -2.37
C LYS A 75 -14.28 -1.93 -3.30
N GLN A 76 -14.79 -2.15 -4.50
CA GLN A 76 -14.99 -1.08 -5.46
C GLN A 76 -16.12 -0.16 -4.98
N THR A 77 -15.89 1.14 -5.03
CA THR A 77 -16.87 2.16 -4.67
C THR A 77 -17.62 2.68 -5.90
N ALA A 78 -18.76 3.32 -5.69
CA ALA A 78 -19.62 3.82 -6.76
C ALA A 78 -18.96 4.87 -7.66
N ASP A 79 -17.93 5.56 -7.16
CA ASP A 79 -17.08 6.49 -7.90
C ASP A 79 -15.96 5.80 -8.70
N GLY A 80 -15.93 4.47 -8.74
CA GLY A 80 -14.96 3.65 -9.46
C GLY A 80 -13.66 3.38 -8.70
N GLY A 81 -13.48 3.97 -7.51
CA GLY A 81 -12.33 3.73 -6.64
C GLY A 81 -12.37 2.39 -5.91
N TYR A 82 -11.35 2.12 -5.09
CA TYR A 82 -11.33 0.99 -4.15
C TYR A 82 -11.12 1.48 -2.73
N HIS A 83 -11.98 1.03 -1.82
CA HIS A 83 -11.88 1.26 -0.39
C HIS A 83 -11.39 0.01 0.32
N LEU A 84 -10.59 0.19 1.38
CA LEU A 84 -10.07 -0.90 2.19
C LEU A 84 -10.96 -1.10 3.40
N PHE A 85 -11.53 -2.30 3.50
CA PHE A 85 -12.28 -2.75 4.65
C PHE A 85 -11.40 -3.65 5.52
N MET A 86 -11.47 -3.43 6.83
CA MET A 86 -10.80 -4.22 7.85
C MET A 86 -11.85 -4.78 8.80
N ASP A 87 -12.00 -6.10 8.82
CA ASP A 87 -13.02 -6.82 9.59
C ASP A 87 -14.45 -6.28 9.35
N GLY A 88 -14.73 -5.84 8.11
CA GLY A 88 -16.02 -5.29 7.70
C GLY A 88 -16.20 -3.78 7.92
N GLU A 89 -15.26 -3.09 8.57
CA GLU A 89 -15.27 -1.61 8.70
C GLU A 89 -14.49 -0.96 7.56
N ASP A 90 -15.03 0.08 6.92
CA ASP A 90 -14.26 0.91 6.01
C ASP A 90 -13.23 1.73 6.80
N VAL A 91 -11.94 1.45 6.57
CA VAL A 91 -10.83 2.10 7.26
C VAL A 91 -10.02 3.03 6.36
N SER A 92 -10.52 3.34 5.15
CA SER A 92 -9.79 4.03 4.09
C SER A 92 -9.19 5.38 4.50
N ASP A 93 -9.86 6.10 5.40
CA ASP A 93 -9.39 7.39 5.93
C ASP A 93 -8.56 7.22 7.21
N GLN A 94 -8.98 6.34 8.11
CA GLN A 94 -8.37 6.09 9.42
C GLN A 94 -6.93 5.58 9.27
N ILE A 95 -6.66 4.77 8.25
CA ILE A 95 -5.30 4.29 7.96
C ILE A 95 -4.35 5.40 7.50
N ARG A 96 -4.86 6.57 7.12
CA ARG A 96 -4.06 7.73 6.68
C ARG A 96 -3.73 8.70 7.80
N ALA A 97 -4.24 8.47 9.01
CA ALA A 97 -3.95 9.29 10.17
C ALA A 97 -2.45 9.30 10.49
N ASP A 98 -1.96 10.43 11.01
CA ASP A 98 -0.53 10.64 11.30
C ASP A 98 0.04 9.58 12.23
N GLN A 99 -0.71 9.18 13.27
CA GLN A 99 -0.28 8.16 14.21
C GLN A 99 -0.04 6.79 13.55
N VAL A 100 -0.79 6.46 12.50
CA VAL A 100 -0.63 5.22 11.73
C VAL A 100 0.56 5.36 10.80
N THR A 101 0.64 6.49 10.08
CA THR A 101 1.71 6.76 9.10
C THR A 101 3.10 6.78 9.77
N LYS A 102 3.21 7.33 11.00
CA LYS A 102 4.47 7.36 11.76
C LYS A 102 4.91 6.00 12.30
N LYS A 103 4.00 5.03 12.40
CA LYS A 103 4.25 3.73 13.05
C LYS A 103 4.23 2.54 12.09
N VAL A 104 3.74 2.72 10.86
CA VAL A 104 3.60 1.63 9.89
C VAL A 104 4.93 0.98 9.53
N SER A 105 6.04 1.73 9.52
CA SER A 105 7.37 1.18 9.23
C SER A 105 7.78 0.10 10.24
N ILE A 106 7.45 0.28 11.52
CA ILE A 106 7.72 -0.69 12.60
C ILE A 106 6.97 -1.99 12.32
N VAL A 107 5.66 -1.89 12.05
CA VAL A 107 4.80 -3.05 11.80
C VAL A 107 5.17 -3.75 10.48
N ALA A 108 5.51 -2.98 9.45
CA ALA A 108 5.91 -3.50 8.14
C ALA A 108 7.30 -4.14 8.13
N ALA A 109 8.12 -3.93 9.16
CA ALA A 109 9.41 -4.60 9.35
C ALA A 109 9.25 -6.01 9.98
N VAL A 110 8.14 -6.28 10.67
CA VAL A 110 7.90 -7.57 11.32
C VAL A 110 7.73 -8.69 10.30
N ALA A 111 8.63 -9.67 10.32
CA ALA A 111 8.69 -10.74 9.32
C ALA A 111 7.39 -11.55 9.22
N GLY A 112 6.76 -11.88 10.36
CA GLY A 112 5.50 -12.61 10.38
C GLY A 112 4.34 -11.82 9.77
N VAL A 113 4.24 -10.52 10.05
CA VAL A 113 3.24 -9.63 9.42
C VAL A 113 3.46 -9.58 7.90
N ARG A 114 4.71 -9.37 7.46
CA ARG A 114 5.07 -9.36 6.03
C ARG A 114 4.67 -10.67 5.36
N ALA A 115 4.98 -11.82 5.95
CA ALA A 115 4.65 -13.12 5.39
C ALA A 115 3.13 -13.30 5.19
N VAL A 116 2.33 -12.91 6.18
CA VAL A 116 0.87 -12.97 6.09
C VAL A 116 0.33 -12.07 4.96
N LEU A 117 0.76 -10.81 4.93
CA LEU A 117 0.25 -9.84 3.96
C LEU A 117 0.73 -10.12 2.53
N VAL A 118 1.98 -10.55 2.34
CA VAL A 118 2.51 -10.97 1.03
C VAL A 118 1.71 -12.15 0.48
N LYS A 119 1.36 -13.13 1.32
CA LYS A 119 0.51 -14.26 0.90
C LYS A 119 -0.86 -13.79 0.43
N GLN A 120 -1.50 -12.85 1.13
CA GLN A 120 -2.79 -12.29 0.72
C GLN A 120 -2.67 -11.52 -0.61
N GLN A 121 -1.63 -10.69 -0.75
CA GLN A 121 -1.36 -9.94 -1.98
C GLN A 121 -1.12 -10.88 -3.16
N GLN A 122 -0.36 -11.96 -2.96
CA GLN A 122 -0.14 -12.99 -3.97
C GLN A 122 -1.46 -13.63 -4.41
N ILE A 123 -2.35 -14.01 -3.48
CA ILE A 123 -3.66 -14.59 -3.83
C ILE A 123 -4.44 -13.63 -4.75
N ILE A 124 -4.47 -12.34 -4.42
CA ILE A 124 -5.13 -11.31 -5.27
C ILE A 124 -4.43 -11.22 -6.63
N GLY A 125 -3.11 -11.25 -6.67
CA GLY A 125 -2.31 -11.22 -7.89
C GLY A 125 -2.58 -12.39 -8.83
N HIS A 126 -2.74 -13.60 -8.29
CA HIS A 126 -3.02 -14.80 -9.09
C HIS A 126 -4.39 -14.78 -9.78
N LEU A 127 -5.36 -14.01 -9.26
CA LEU A 127 -6.65 -13.81 -9.93
C LEU A 127 -6.53 -12.98 -11.21
N GLY A 128 -5.42 -12.22 -11.34
CA GLY A 128 -5.11 -11.34 -12.46
C GLY A 128 -6.02 -10.11 -12.53
N GLY A 129 -5.62 -9.13 -13.35
CA GLY A 129 -6.39 -7.91 -13.54
C GLY A 129 -6.19 -6.95 -12.38
N VAL A 130 -4.92 -6.69 -12.06
CA VAL A 130 -4.54 -5.85 -10.92
C VAL A 130 -3.27 -5.07 -11.21
N VAL A 131 -3.27 -3.81 -10.80
CA VAL A 131 -2.08 -2.98 -10.60
C VAL A 131 -1.80 -2.93 -9.11
N MET A 132 -0.63 -3.43 -8.69
CA MET A 132 -0.18 -3.36 -7.30
C MET A 132 0.95 -2.35 -7.18
N ASP A 133 0.82 -1.39 -6.26
CA ASP A 133 1.92 -0.48 -5.92
C ASP A 133 2.51 -0.73 -4.54
N GLY A 134 3.83 -0.62 -4.43
CA GLY A 134 4.57 -0.95 -3.21
C GLY A 134 6.07 -0.66 -3.30
N ARG A 135 6.88 -1.44 -2.57
CA ARG A 135 8.35 -1.32 -2.55
C ARG A 135 9.07 -2.53 -3.15
N ASP A 136 8.46 -3.70 -3.03
CA ASP A 136 9.01 -5.01 -3.38
C ASP A 136 7.97 -5.89 -4.12
N ILE A 137 7.06 -5.25 -4.86
CA ILE A 137 5.99 -5.93 -5.59
C ILE A 137 6.58 -6.78 -6.70
N GLY A 138 7.39 -6.21 -7.59
CA GLY A 138 7.92 -6.92 -8.75
C GLY A 138 9.01 -7.96 -8.41
N THR A 139 9.53 -7.94 -7.18
CA THR A 139 10.62 -8.81 -6.73
C THR A 139 10.16 -9.89 -5.76
N VAL A 140 9.23 -9.59 -4.86
CA VAL A 140 8.78 -10.50 -3.79
C VAL A 140 7.34 -10.93 -3.97
N VAL A 141 6.42 -9.98 -4.19
CA VAL A 141 4.98 -10.28 -4.22
C VAL A 141 4.59 -10.93 -5.54
N LEU A 142 4.89 -10.28 -6.66
CA LEU A 142 4.58 -10.69 -8.03
C LEU A 142 5.88 -10.81 -8.86
N PRO A 143 6.77 -11.77 -8.54
CA PRO A 143 7.98 -12.00 -9.32
C PRO A 143 7.70 -12.43 -10.76
N GLN A 144 6.46 -12.83 -11.07
CA GLN A 144 6.01 -13.21 -12.41
C GLN A 144 4.97 -12.22 -12.99
N ALA A 145 4.91 -10.97 -12.47
CA ALA A 145 4.05 -9.94 -13.04
C ALA A 145 4.32 -9.76 -14.53
N ASP A 146 3.26 -9.57 -15.32
CA ASP A 146 3.36 -9.36 -16.77
C ASP A 146 4.13 -8.08 -17.13
N LEU A 147 4.02 -7.06 -16.27
CA LEU A 147 4.77 -5.81 -16.37
C LEU A 147 5.28 -5.39 -14.99
N LYS A 148 6.54 -4.98 -14.91
CA LYS A 148 7.18 -4.44 -13.70
C LYS A 148 7.74 -3.06 -14.01
N ILE A 149 7.36 -2.08 -13.22
CA ILE A 149 7.80 -0.69 -13.35
C ILE A 149 8.43 -0.28 -12.03
N PHE A 150 9.61 0.34 -12.07
CA PHE A 150 10.23 0.96 -10.90
C PHE A 150 10.28 2.48 -11.12
N LEU A 151 9.47 3.23 -10.38
CA LEU A 151 9.42 4.69 -10.46
C LEU A 151 10.51 5.30 -9.60
N ILE A 152 11.34 6.13 -10.21
CA ILE A 152 12.38 6.93 -9.54
C ILE A 152 12.03 8.42 -9.55
N ALA A 153 12.49 9.12 -8.54
CA ALA A 153 12.46 10.58 -8.45
C ALA A 153 13.59 11.04 -7.52
N SER A 154 14.14 12.24 -7.75
CA SER A 154 15.17 12.81 -6.88
C SER A 154 14.64 12.99 -5.45
N LEU A 155 15.51 12.93 -4.44
CA LEU A 155 15.10 13.19 -3.05
C LEU A 155 14.44 14.57 -2.90
N GLU A 156 14.94 15.57 -3.63
CA GLU A 156 14.39 16.92 -3.64
C GLU A 156 12.95 16.95 -4.14
N GLU A 157 12.66 16.31 -5.28
CA GLU A 157 11.30 16.24 -5.84
C GLU A 157 10.34 15.48 -4.91
N ARG A 158 10.79 14.35 -4.35
CA ARG A 158 9.99 13.57 -3.41
C ARG A 158 9.64 14.39 -2.17
N ALA A 159 10.61 15.15 -1.64
CA ALA A 159 10.39 16.01 -0.49
C ALA A 159 9.51 17.21 -0.81
N GLN A 160 9.71 17.87 -1.96
CA GLN A 160 8.87 18.97 -2.42
C GLN A 160 7.41 18.54 -2.54
N ARG A 161 7.15 17.39 -3.19
CA ARG A 161 5.81 16.84 -3.33
C ARG A 161 5.18 16.54 -1.98
N ARG A 162 5.90 15.85 -1.09
CA ARG A 162 5.40 15.49 0.23
C ARG A 162 5.11 16.73 1.10
N TRP A 163 5.94 17.76 0.98
CA TRP A 163 5.75 19.03 1.67
C TRP A 163 4.47 19.73 1.22
N LEU A 164 4.22 19.81 -0.09
CA LEU A 164 2.98 20.36 -0.64
C LEU A 164 1.73 19.58 -0.19
N GLU A 165 1.81 18.23 -0.16
CA GLU A 165 0.72 17.38 0.35
C GLU A 165 0.38 17.65 1.82
N LEU A 166 1.39 17.92 2.65
CA LEU A 166 1.22 18.19 4.08
C LEU A 166 0.76 19.63 4.33
N GLN A 167 1.27 20.62 3.58
CA GLN A 167 0.76 21.99 3.62
C GLN A 167 -0.71 22.08 3.24
N ALA A 168 -1.15 21.35 2.20
CA ALA A 168 -2.54 21.31 1.79
C ALA A 168 -3.48 20.75 2.89
N LYS A 169 -2.92 20.01 3.86
CA LYS A 169 -3.63 19.48 5.04
C LYS A 169 -3.49 20.36 6.29
N GLY A 170 -2.85 21.52 6.18
CA GLY A 170 -2.62 22.45 7.29
C GLY A 170 -1.49 22.05 8.24
N ALA A 171 -0.62 21.11 7.87
CA ALA A 171 0.49 20.70 8.70
C ALA A 171 1.64 21.74 8.66
N ALA A 172 2.12 22.14 9.84
CA ALA A 172 3.28 23.01 9.98
C ALA A 172 4.57 22.16 10.02
N VAL A 173 5.07 21.79 8.85
CA VAL A 173 6.32 21.02 8.66
C VAL A 173 7.22 21.70 7.63
N THR A 174 8.53 21.64 7.86
CA THR A 174 9.52 22.20 6.95
C THR A 174 9.91 21.18 5.87
N LYS A 175 10.33 21.68 4.70
CA LYS A 175 10.87 20.82 3.63
C LYS A 175 12.11 20.05 4.09
N HIS A 176 12.93 20.63 4.97
CA HIS A 176 14.13 19.99 5.52
C HIS A 176 13.80 18.77 6.39
N GLU A 177 12.85 18.89 7.32
CA GLU A 177 12.38 17.75 8.14
C GLU A 177 11.89 16.59 7.26
N ILE A 178 11.13 16.91 6.21
CA ILE A 178 10.64 15.91 5.25
C ILE A 178 11.78 15.27 4.46
N GLN A 179 12.81 16.03 4.09
CA GLN A 179 13.98 15.47 3.40
C GLN A 179 14.70 14.46 4.28
N GLU A 180 14.89 14.74 5.57
CA GLU A 180 15.50 13.81 6.51
C GLU A 180 14.64 12.54 6.68
N ASP A 181 13.32 12.67 6.82
CA ASP A 181 12.40 11.54 6.92
C ASP A 181 12.42 10.64 5.66
N LEU A 182 12.70 11.21 4.48
CA LEU A 182 12.71 10.48 3.20
C LEU A 182 14.07 9.89 2.81
N LYS A 183 15.13 10.13 3.60
CA LYS A 183 16.46 9.52 3.44
C LYS A 183 16.55 8.13 4.07
N GLN A 184 15.64 7.80 4.98
CA GLN A 184 15.50 6.49 5.63
C GLN A 184 14.76 5.49 4.73
#